data_AF-A0ABD3C3S6-F1
#
_entry.id   AF-A0ABD3C3S6-F1
#
_cell.length_a   1.000
_cell.length_b   1.000
_cell.length_c   1.000
_cell.angle_alpha   90.00
_cell.angle_beta   90.00
_cell.angle_gamma   90.00
#
_symmetry.space_group_name_H-M   'P 1'
#
loop_
_entity.id
_entity.type
_entity.pdbx_description
1 polymer ?
#
loop_
_entity_poly.entity_id
_entity_poly.type
_entity_poly.pdbx_seq_one_letter_code
_entity_poly.pdbx_strand_id
1 'polypeptide(L)'
;MQPGEINEPPYLFQSTPTHLPRAHFDSTTNEAEDQQQLSVINERKQRRMISNRESARRSRMRKQRCVDELCAQIVWLRIENRQLVEKLNRVSENRDQVIKENDELKKVSLELREMINDMKINSPFYSLREFEDDHLYNDLDYN
;
A
#
# COMPACT_ATOMS: atom_id res chain seq x y z
N MET A 1 -4.81 -29.37 9.95
CA MET A 1 -5.44 -28.04 9.78
C MET A 1 -6.75 -28.26 9.04
N GLN A 2 -7.89 -28.13 9.73
CA GLN A 2 -9.20 -28.15 9.08
C GLN A 2 -9.54 -26.73 8.61
N PRO A 3 -10.04 -26.53 7.38
CA PRO A 3 -10.50 -25.21 6.93
C PRO A 3 -11.80 -24.83 7.65
N GLY A 4 -11.82 -23.62 8.20
CA GLY A 4 -12.89 -23.08 9.03
C GLY A 4 -14.21 -22.91 8.29
N GLU A 5 -15.29 -23.27 8.99
CA GLU A 5 -16.68 -23.06 8.60
C GLU A 5 -16.99 -21.57 8.42
N ILE A 6 -17.47 -21.23 7.23
CA ILE A 6 -18.02 -19.92 6.91
C ILE A 6 -19.46 -19.90 7.46
N ASN A 7 -19.67 -19.16 8.54
CA ASN A 7 -21.00 -18.86 9.07
C ASN A 7 -21.72 -17.86 8.15
N GLU A 8 -22.59 -18.36 7.27
CA GLU A 8 -23.59 -17.56 6.54
C GLU A 8 -24.83 -17.33 7.43
N PRO A 9 -25.24 -16.07 7.70
CA PRO A 9 -26.45 -15.81 8.46
C PRO A 9 -27.72 -15.89 7.58
N PRO A 10 -28.83 -16.46 8.08
CA PRO A 10 -30.05 -16.62 7.31
C PRO A 10 -30.92 -15.37 7.40
N TYR A 11 -30.96 -14.55 6.34
CA TYR A 11 -31.99 -13.54 6.18
C TYR A 11 -32.84 -13.83 4.94
N LEU A 12 -33.79 -14.74 5.11
CA LEU A 12 -34.96 -14.85 4.25
C LEU A 12 -35.85 -13.63 4.52
N PHE A 13 -35.79 -12.63 3.65
CA PHE A 13 -36.73 -11.51 3.65
C PHE A 13 -38.07 -12.03 3.13
N GLN A 14 -38.95 -12.45 4.05
CA GLN A 14 -40.29 -12.89 3.72
C GLN A 14 -41.15 -11.66 3.40
N SER A 15 -41.47 -11.45 2.12
CA SER A 15 -42.35 -10.39 1.66
C SER A 15 -43.78 -10.67 2.10
N THR A 16 -44.26 -9.99 3.14
CA THR A 16 -45.68 -9.97 3.50
C THR A 16 -46.44 -9.10 2.49
N PRO A 17 -47.54 -9.58 1.87
CA PRO A 17 -48.36 -8.71 1.04
C PRO A 17 -49.23 -7.82 1.93
N THR A 18 -48.90 -6.53 1.99
CA THR A 18 -49.77 -5.52 2.62
C THR A 18 -51.00 -5.30 1.74
N HIS A 19 -52.16 -5.81 2.14
CA HIS A 19 -53.44 -5.54 1.48
C HIS A 19 -53.91 -4.12 1.82
N LEU A 20 -53.73 -3.18 0.88
CA LEU A 20 -54.30 -1.83 0.98
C LEU A 20 -55.83 -1.88 0.75
N PRO A 21 -56.64 -1.12 1.50
CA PRO A 21 -58.08 -1.06 1.26
C PRO A 21 -58.36 -0.38 -0.08
N ARG A 22 -59.18 -1.05 -0.90
CA ARG A 22 -59.68 -0.52 -2.18
C ARG A 22 -60.63 0.63 -1.89
N ALA A 23 -60.18 1.86 -2.11
CA ALA A 23 -61.04 3.03 -2.09
C ALA A 23 -62.01 2.95 -3.29
N HIS A 24 -63.31 2.89 -3.00
CA HIS A 24 -64.37 3.15 -3.98
C HIS A 24 -64.39 4.66 -4.21
N PHE A 25 -63.92 5.10 -5.38
CA PHE A 25 -64.13 6.46 -5.86
C PHE A 25 -65.47 6.48 -6.60
N ASP A 26 -66.44 7.21 -6.06
CA ASP A 26 -67.66 7.54 -6.80
C ASP A 26 -67.28 8.47 -7.95
N SER A 27 -67.47 7.97 -9.17
CA SER A 27 -67.09 8.65 -10.40
C SER A 27 -68.24 9.54 -10.86
N THR A 28 -68.25 10.78 -10.40
CA THR A 28 -68.84 11.88 -11.18
C THR A 28 -67.76 12.38 -12.13
N THR A 29 -67.67 11.73 -13.29
CA THR A 29 -66.64 11.96 -14.30
C THR A 29 -66.75 13.38 -14.86
N ASN A 30 -65.73 14.21 -14.57
CA ASN A 30 -65.51 15.50 -15.22
C ASN A 30 -64.28 15.35 -16.11
N GLU A 31 -64.45 14.99 -17.39
CA GLU A 31 -63.34 14.61 -18.28
C GLU A 31 -62.26 15.69 -18.42
N ALA A 32 -62.61 16.96 -18.24
CA ALA A 32 -61.68 18.08 -18.24
C ALA A 32 -60.69 18.03 -17.06
N GLU A 33 -61.12 17.57 -15.89
CA GLU A 33 -60.27 17.46 -14.70
C GLU A 33 -59.27 16.31 -14.84
N ASP A 34 -59.70 15.18 -15.40
CA ASP A 34 -58.85 14.01 -15.67
C ASP A 34 -57.75 14.33 -16.69
N GLN A 35 -58.08 15.08 -17.75
CA GLN A 35 -57.12 15.51 -18.78
C GLN A 35 -56.09 16.51 -18.23
N GLN A 36 -56.51 17.42 -17.35
CA GLN A 36 -55.62 18.32 -16.63
C GLN A 36 -54.65 17.54 -15.72
N GLN A 37 -55.15 16.54 -14.99
CA GLN A 37 -54.34 15.69 -14.11
C GLN A 37 -53.29 14.89 -14.89
N LEU A 38 -53.66 14.29 -16.03
CA LEU A 38 -52.74 13.54 -16.89
C LEU A 38 -51.62 14.43 -17.44
N SER A 39 -51.92 15.67 -17.81
CA SER A 39 -50.93 16.66 -18.24
C SER A 39 -49.89 16.94 -17.16
N VAL A 40 -50.33 17.22 -15.92
CA VAL A 40 -49.45 17.47 -14.77
C VAL A 40 -48.57 16.25 -14.45
N ILE A 41 -49.13 15.04 -14.54
CA ILE A 41 -48.39 13.79 -14.32
C ILE A 41 -47.30 13.62 -15.39
N ASN A 42 -47.63 13.86 -16.67
CA ASN A 42 -46.69 13.76 -17.77
C ASN A 42 -45.55 14.78 -17.66
N GLU A 43 -45.86 16.02 -17.31
CA GLU A 43 -44.87 17.06 -17.10
C GLU A 43 -43.94 16.70 -15.92
N ARG A 44 -44.49 16.19 -14.81
CA ARG A 44 -43.70 15.70 -13.67
C ARG A 44 -42.84 14.50 -14.05
N LYS A 45 -43.32 13.61 -14.91
CA LYS A 45 -42.55 12.47 -15.44
C LYS A 45 -41.39 12.97 -16.31
N GLN A 46 -41.62 13.93 -17.19
CA GLN A 46 -40.56 14.54 -17.99
C GLN A 46 -39.49 15.20 -17.12
N ARG A 47 -39.89 16.04 -16.15
CA ARG A 47 -38.96 16.64 -15.18
C ARG A 47 -38.12 15.59 -14.45
N ARG A 48 -38.73 14.48 -14.02
CA ARG A 48 -38.01 13.35 -13.40
C ARG A 48 -37.05 12.66 -14.35
N MET A 49 -37.42 12.42 -15.60
CA MET A 49 -36.53 11.81 -16.59
C MET A 49 -35.28 12.67 -16.84
N ILE A 50 -35.45 13.98 -16.97
CA ILE A 50 -34.34 14.92 -17.17
C ILE A 50 -33.43 14.93 -15.93
N SER A 51 -34.02 15.05 -14.74
CA SER A 51 -33.26 15.08 -13.48
C SER A 51 -32.51 13.75 -13.24
N ASN A 52 -33.15 12.61 -13.47
CA ASN A 52 -32.49 11.30 -13.34
C ASN A 52 -31.40 11.09 -14.38
N ARG A 53 -31.60 11.55 -15.61
CA ARG A 53 -30.56 11.49 -16.64
C ARG A 53 -29.32 12.27 -16.21
N GLU A 54 -29.53 13.47 -15.68
CA GLU A 54 -28.45 14.33 -15.21
C GLU A 54 -27.78 13.78 -13.95
N SER A 55 -28.55 13.25 -12.98
CA SER A 55 -28.01 12.65 -11.77
C SER A 55 -27.19 11.39 -12.07
N ALA A 56 -27.65 10.54 -12.98
CA ALA A 56 -26.92 9.37 -13.46
C ALA A 56 -25.62 9.78 -14.18
N ARG A 57 -25.66 10.83 -15.01
CA ARG A 57 -24.47 11.40 -15.66
C ARG A 57 -23.46 11.89 -14.63
N ARG A 58 -23.88 12.71 -13.65
CA ARG A 58 -23.01 13.19 -12.58
C ARG A 58 -22.43 12.06 -11.76
N SER A 59 -23.23 11.03 -11.45
CA SER A 59 -22.75 9.87 -10.73
C SER A 59 -21.67 9.11 -11.51
N ARG A 60 -21.86 8.91 -12.82
CA ARG A 60 -20.84 8.30 -13.69
C ARG A 60 -19.57 9.14 -13.72
N MET A 61 -19.68 10.45 -13.89
CA MET A 61 -18.53 11.36 -13.88
C MET A 61 -17.75 11.33 -12.56
N ARG A 62 -18.43 11.30 -11.41
CA ARG A 62 -17.76 11.19 -10.11
C ARG A 62 -17.00 9.87 -9.97
N LYS A 63 -17.61 8.75 -10.37
CA LYS A 63 -16.96 7.44 -10.35
C LYS A 63 -15.75 7.41 -11.28
N GLN A 64 -15.87 7.97 -12.49
CA GLN A 64 -14.75 8.04 -13.43
C GLN A 64 -13.57 8.82 -12.84
N ARG A 65 -13.81 10.00 -12.27
CA ARG A 65 -12.73 10.79 -11.63
C ARG A 65 -12.03 10.03 -10.51
N CYS A 66 -12.77 9.29 -9.68
CA CYS A 66 -12.18 8.48 -8.62
C CYS A 66 -11.29 7.36 -9.20
N VAL A 67 -11.72 6.72 -10.28
CA VAL A 67 -10.89 5.73 -10.98
C VAL A 67 -9.64 6.39 -11.57
N ASP A 68 -9.78 7.55 -12.23
CA ASP A 68 -8.65 8.27 -12.82
C ASP A 68 -7.63 8.69 -11.74
N GLU A 69 -8.11 9.16 -10.59
CA GLU A 69 -7.29 9.52 -9.44
C GLU A 69 -6.55 8.31 -8.85
N LEU A 70 -7.23 7.18 -8.67
CA LEU A 70 -6.60 5.94 -8.21
C LEU A 70 -5.55 5.42 -9.21
N CYS A 71 -5.84 5.50 -10.51
CA CYS A 71 -4.89 5.17 -11.56
C CYS A 71 -3.64 6.05 -11.49
N ALA A 72 -3.81 7.37 -11.31
CA ALA A 72 -2.69 8.31 -11.15
C ALA A 72 -1.86 7.98 -9.90
N GLN A 73 -2.49 7.67 -8.78
CA GLN A 73 -1.81 7.25 -7.56
C GLN A 73 -1.00 5.96 -7.77
N ILE A 74 -1.55 4.95 -8.46
CA ILE A 74 -0.83 3.70 -8.78
C ILE A 74 0.40 3.98 -9.65
N VAL A 75 0.26 4.83 -10.68
CA VAL A 75 1.39 5.19 -11.55
C VAL A 75 2.48 5.89 -10.75
N TRP A 76 2.11 6.85 -9.90
CA TRP A 76 3.04 7.56 -9.04
C TRP A 76 3.76 6.62 -8.07
N LEU A 77 3.01 5.77 -7.35
CA LEU A 77 3.58 4.77 -6.44
C LEU A 77 4.52 3.80 -7.14
N ARG A 78 4.22 3.39 -8.38
CA ARG A 78 5.11 2.54 -9.17
C ARG A 78 6.41 3.26 -9.55
N ILE A 79 6.36 4.56 -9.83
CA ILE A 79 7.55 5.36 -10.10
C ILE A 79 8.38 5.47 -8.82
N GLU A 80 7.76 5.86 -7.71
CA GLU A 80 8.43 6.03 -6.42
C GLU A 80 9.07 4.71 -5.96
N ASN A 81 8.35 3.59 -6.07
CA ASN A 81 8.89 2.28 -5.73
C ASN A 81 10.14 1.94 -6.54
N ARG A 82 10.15 2.19 -7.86
CA ARG A 82 11.34 1.99 -8.69
C ARG A 82 12.52 2.86 -8.24
N GLN A 83 12.26 4.13 -7.92
CA GLN A 83 13.31 5.03 -7.43
C GLN A 83 13.87 4.58 -6.08
N LEU A 84 13.03 4.08 -5.18
CA LEU A 84 13.45 3.54 -3.89
C LEU A 84 14.29 2.27 -4.06
N VAL A 85 13.88 1.36 -4.95
CA VAL A 85 14.66 0.15 -5.28
C VAL A 85 16.01 0.52 -5.87
N GLU A 86 16.08 1.49 -6.78
CA GLU A 86 17.35 1.95 -7.34
C GLU A 86 18.27 2.54 -6.28
N LYS A 87 17.74 3.38 -5.38
CA LYS A 87 18.50 3.93 -4.25
C LYS A 87 19.02 2.82 -3.33
N LEU A 88 18.18 1.83 -3.03
CA LEU A 88 18.55 0.69 -2.20
C LEU A 88 19.69 -0.11 -2.83
N ASN A 89 19.60 -0.40 -4.13
CA ASN A 89 20.64 -1.12 -4.85
C ASN A 89 21.97 -0.36 -4.81
N ARG A 90 21.96 0.95 -5.07
CA ARG A 90 23.17 1.80 -4.98
C ARG A 90 23.79 1.78 -3.58
N VAL A 91 22.97 1.86 -2.53
CA VAL A 91 23.46 1.79 -1.15
C VAL A 91 24.04 0.42 -0.85
N SER A 92 23.42 -0.66 -1.34
CA SER A 92 23.95 -2.03 -1.18
C SER A 92 25.30 -2.19 -1.88
N GLU A 93 25.42 -1.74 -3.13
CA GLU A 93 26.69 -1.78 -3.89
C GLU A 93 27.79 -1.01 -3.17
N ASN A 94 27.49 0.21 -2.68
CA ASN A 94 28.44 1.01 -1.91
C ASN A 94 28.84 0.32 -0.60
N ARG A 95 27.90 -0.31 0.10
CA ARG A 95 28.19 -1.06 1.33
C ARG A 95 29.14 -2.21 1.04
N ASP A 96 28.87 -2.99 -0.01
CA ASP A 96 29.69 -4.15 -0.36
C ASP A 96 31.11 -3.72 -0.77
N GLN A 97 31.25 -2.57 -1.45
CA GLN A 97 32.55 -1.97 -1.74
C GLN A 97 33.30 -1.54 -0.47
N VAL A 98 32.62 -0.89 0.48
CA VAL A 98 33.23 -0.48 1.76
C VAL A 98 33.65 -1.68 2.59
N ILE A 99 32.86 -2.76 2.61
CA ILE A 99 33.22 -4.02 3.29
C ILE A 99 34.51 -4.59 2.68
N LYS A 100 34.58 -4.65 1.35
CA LYS A 100 35.76 -5.14 0.65
C LYS A 100 37.02 -4.31 0.97
N GLU A 101 36.91 -2.99 0.92
CA GLU A 101 38.01 -2.09 1.29
C GLU A 101 38.43 -2.28 2.76
N ASN A 102 37.46 -2.47 3.65
CA ASN A 102 37.73 -2.74 5.07
C ASN A 102 38.49 -4.06 5.26
N ASP A 103 38.11 -5.12 4.55
CA ASP A 103 38.78 -6.42 4.59
C ASP A 103 40.21 -6.36 4.03
N GLU A 104 40.42 -5.61 2.95
CA GLU A 104 41.75 -5.36 2.38
C GLU A 104 42.64 -4.61 3.39
N LEU A 105 42.13 -3.55 4.02
CA LEU A 105 42.87 -2.80 5.04
C LEU A 105 43.18 -3.66 6.27
N LYS A 106 42.22 -4.49 6.72
CA LYS A 106 42.43 -5.45 7.81
C LYS A 106 43.55 -6.44 7.48
N LYS A 107 43.56 -6.97 6.25
CA LYS A 107 44.60 -7.88 5.77
C LYS A 107 45.98 -7.21 5.81
N VAL A 108 46.12 -6.02 5.22
CA VAL A 108 47.39 -5.25 5.24
C VAL A 108 47.81 -4.95 6.69
N SER A 109 46.87 -4.62 7.56
CA SER A 109 47.15 -4.35 8.97
C SER A 109 47.65 -5.60 9.72
N LEU A 110 47.12 -6.78 9.40
CA LEU A 110 47.60 -8.06 9.94
C LEU A 110 49.02 -8.37 9.45
N GLU A 111 49.27 -8.26 8.14
CA GLU A 111 50.59 -8.50 7.54
C GLU A 111 51.67 -7.59 8.16
N LEU A 112 51.35 -6.31 8.36
CA LEU A 112 52.26 -5.37 9.02
C LEU A 112 52.52 -5.72 10.50
N ARG A 113 51.49 -6.18 11.23
CA ARG A 113 51.66 -6.65 12.62
C ARG A 113 52.55 -7.88 12.70
N GLU A 114 52.36 -8.85 11.79
CA GLU A 114 53.21 -10.04 11.71
C GLU A 114 54.67 -9.66 11.43
N MET A 115 54.90 -8.79 10.44
CA MET A 115 56.24 -8.30 10.13
C MET A 115 56.92 -7.59 11.31
N ILE A 116 56.16 -6.78 12.07
CA ILE A 116 56.67 -6.15 13.30
C ILE A 116 57.01 -7.20 14.34
N ASN A 117 56.15 -8.19 14.57
CA ASN A 117 56.39 -9.25 15.54
C ASN A 117 57.62 -10.08 15.17
N ASP A 118 57.81 -10.42 13.90
CA ASP A 118 58.99 -11.13 13.41
C ASP A 118 60.27 -10.32 13.66
N MET A 119 60.24 -9.01 13.42
CA MET A 119 61.38 -8.12 13.73
C MET A 119 61.63 -8.02 15.23
N LYS A 120 60.59 -8.01 16.06
CA LYS A 120 60.71 -8.03 17.53
C LYS A 120 61.36 -9.33 18.00
N ILE A 121 60.86 -10.48 17.55
CA ILE A 121 61.36 -11.81 17.97
C ILE A 121 62.84 -12.01 17.57
N ASN A 122 63.22 -11.57 16.37
CA ASN A 122 64.60 -11.74 15.89
C ASN A 122 65.58 -10.69 16.42
N SER A 123 65.11 -9.73 17.22
CA SER A 123 65.96 -8.68 17.79
C SER A 123 66.49 -9.09 19.17
N PRO A 124 67.83 -9.08 19.37
CA PRO A 124 68.46 -9.51 20.62
C PRO A 124 68.10 -8.63 21.84
N PHE A 125 67.36 -7.54 21.64
CA PHE A 125 66.91 -6.62 22.69
C PHE A 125 65.47 -6.88 23.19
N TYR A 126 64.63 -7.64 22.46
CA TYR A 126 63.24 -7.90 22.86
C TYR A 126 63.07 -9.12 23.78
N SER A 127 64.08 -10.00 23.88
CA SER A 127 64.07 -11.10 24.86
C SER A 127 64.10 -10.62 26.33
N LEU A 128 64.32 -9.32 26.58
CA LEU A 128 64.45 -8.75 27.92
C LEU A 128 63.27 -7.84 28.34
N ARG A 129 62.31 -7.55 27.44
CA ARG A 129 61.10 -6.78 27.76
C ARG A 129 59.86 -7.67 27.61
N GLU A 130 59.67 -8.47 28.63
CA GLU A 130 58.40 -9.14 28.93
C GLU A 130 57.42 -8.08 29.47
N PHE A 131 56.17 -8.13 28.99
CA PHE A 131 54.97 -7.40 29.44
C PHE A 131 54.75 -5.96 28.94
N GLU A 132 53.48 -5.64 28.67
CA GLU A 132 52.89 -4.51 27.91
C GLU A 132 52.97 -4.72 26.38
N ASP A 133 51.99 -5.32 25.70
CA ASP A 133 50.56 -5.04 25.77
C ASP A 133 49.68 -6.29 25.65
N ASP A 134 48.66 -6.28 26.51
CA ASP A 134 47.57 -7.21 26.62
C ASP A 134 46.76 -7.36 25.32
N HIS A 135 46.20 -8.56 25.22
CA HIS A 135 45.04 -8.90 24.42
C HIS A 135 43.99 -7.78 24.34
N LEU A 136 43.86 -7.15 23.16
CA LEU A 136 42.57 -6.68 22.68
C LEU A 136 42.15 -7.54 21.49
N TYR A 137 41.82 -8.78 21.83
CA TYR A 137 40.93 -9.60 21.04
C TYR A 137 39.50 -9.08 21.29
N ASN A 138 38.80 -8.78 20.20
CA ASN A 138 37.36 -8.54 20.03
C ASN A 138 37.09 -7.18 19.37
N ASP A 139 37.18 -7.17 18.05
CA ASP A 139 36.13 -6.63 17.18
C ASP A 139 36.14 -7.40 15.83
N LEU A 140 36.41 -8.71 15.92
CA LEU A 140 35.88 -9.67 14.96
C LEU A 140 34.47 -9.98 15.47
N ASP A 141 33.46 -9.82 14.60
CA ASP A 141 32.03 -10.01 14.85
C ASP A 141 31.30 -8.91 15.65
N TYR A 142 30.70 -7.94 14.95
CA TYR A 142 29.33 -7.48 15.25
C TYR A 142 28.67 -6.88 13.99
N ASN A 143 27.71 -7.64 13.45
CA ASN A 143 26.61 -7.33 12.50
C ASN A 143 26.82 -6.27 11.40
#